data_AF-F2JGI3-F1
#
_entry.id   AF-F2JGI3-F1
#
_cell.length_a   1.000
_cell.length_b   1.000
_cell.length_c   1.000
_cell.angle_alpha   90.00
_cell.angle_beta   90.00
_cell.angle_gamma   90.00
#
_symmetry.space_group_name_H-M   'P 1'
#
loop_
_entity.id
_entity.type
_entity.pdbx_description
1 polymer ?
#
loop_
_entity_poly.entity_id
_entity_poly.type
_entity_poly.pdbx_seq_one_letter_code
_entity_poly.pdbx_strand_id
1 'polypeptide(L)'
;MSQFNFTVSYLDANGQKHDQEIYLDSQDYKRHYEQNYSTLMQNYPPDQAEKHILATKKHYIEETLAHQFGSHTALEYDVAEMIDTLDRDIKGAL
;
A
#
# COMPACT_ATOMS: atom_id res chain seq x y z
N MET A 1 -10.24 5.47 13.44
CA MET A 1 -9.00 5.56 12.63
C MET A 1 -8.16 4.37 13.03
N SER A 2 -7.92 3.46 12.09
CA SER A 2 -7.20 2.21 12.33
C SER A 2 -5.84 2.29 11.67
N GLN A 3 -4.79 2.14 12.47
CA GLN A 3 -3.41 1.98 12.00
C GLN A 3 -3.07 0.50 12.07
N PHE A 4 -2.48 -0.02 11.00
CA PHE A 4 -2.08 -1.42 10.89
C PHE A 4 -0.56 -1.53 10.82
N ASN A 5 -0.04 -2.51 11.55
CA ASN A 5 1.37 -2.84 11.56
C ASN A 5 1.63 -3.97 10.57
N PHE A 6 2.64 -3.79 9.74
CA PHE A 6 3.12 -4.84 8.85
C PHE A 6 4.62 -5.01 8.97
N THR A 7 5.07 -6.25 8.94
CA THR A 7 6.49 -6.57 8.92
C THR A 7 7.02 -6.45 7.50
N VAL A 8 8.09 -5.68 7.35
CA VAL A 8 8.86 -5.55 6.12
C VAL A 8 10.26 -6.03 6.41
N SER A 9 10.78 -6.93 5.59
CA SER A 9 12.15 -7.39 5.72
C SER A 9 13.05 -6.74 4.67
N TYR A 10 14.31 -6.51 5.01
CA TYR A 10 15.32 -6.03 4.06
C TYR A 10 16.72 -6.57 4.39
N LEU A 11 17.62 -6.54 3.41
CA LEU A 11 19.04 -6.81 3.62
C LEU A 11 19.79 -5.48 3.78
N ASP A 12 20.60 -5.37 4.82
CA ASP A 12 21.51 -4.23 4.96
C ASP A 12 22.72 -4.35 4.02
N ALA A 13 23.59 -3.33 4.02
CA ALA A 13 24.79 -3.30 3.19
C ALA A 13 25.78 -4.45 3.48
N ASN A 14 25.65 -5.13 4.61
CA ASN A 14 26.48 -6.27 5.01
C ASN A 14 25.80 -7.62 4.67
N GLY A 15 24.61 -7.61 4.07
CA GLY A 15 23.81 -8.79 3.77
C GLY A 15 23.12 -9.39 4.99
N GLN A 16 23.00 -8.67 6.10
CA GLN A 16 22.21 -9.12 7.25
C GLN A 16 20.73 -8.81 7.02
N LYS A 17 19.87 -9.79 7.31
CA LYS A 17 18.41 -9.63 7.23
C LYS A 17 17.90 -8.90 8.47
N HIS A 18 17.12 -7.85 8.23
CA HIS A 18 16.43 -7.08 9.26
C HIS A 18 14.94 -7.12 8.99
N ASP A 19 14.16 -7.26 10.05
CA ASP A 19 12.70 -7.14 10.03
C ASP A 19 12.33 -5.83 10.73
N GLN A 20 11.48 -5.04 10.09
CA GLN A 20 11.04 -3.75 10.60
C GLN A 20 9.53 -3.59 10.43
N GLU A 21 8.87 -3.13 11.49
CA GLU A 21 7.45 -2.80 11.43
C GLU A 21 7.24 -1.44 10.74
N ILE A 22 6.25 -1.41 9.85
CA ILE A 22 5.73 -0.19 9.24
C ILE A 22 4.29 0.03 9.67
N TYR A 23 3.88 1.30 9.68
CA TYR A 23 2.53 1.70 10.01
C TYR A 23 1.84 2.19 8.73
N LEU A 24 0.72 1.57 8.38
CA LEU A 24 -0.17 2.04 7.32
C LEU A 24 -1.50 2.49 7.93
N ASP A 25 -1.93 3.70 7.58
CA ASP A 25 -3.19 4.27 8.04
C ASP A 25 -4.28 4.04 6.98
N SER A 26 -5.39 3.42 7.38
CA SER A 26 -6.47 3.09 6.46
C SER A 26 -7.20 4.30 5.90
N GLN A 27 -7.25 5.42 6.63
CA GLN A 27 -7.88 6.65 6.15
C GLN A 27 -6.99 7.39 5.16
N ASP A 28 -5.68 7.41 5.36
CA ASP A 28 -4.75 8.00 4.39
C ASP A 28 -4.68 7.14 3.11
N TYR A 29 -4.66 5.81 3.25
CA TYR A 29 -4.83 4.89 2.12
C TYR A 29 -6.13 5.15 1.36
N LYS A 30 -7.26 5.28 2.09
CA LYS A 30 -8.57 5.60 1.51
C LYS A 30 -8.53 6.89 0.71
N ARG A 31 -8.03 7.96 1.34
CA ARG A 31 -7.94 9.28 0.71
C ARG A 31 -7.08 9.23 -0.55
N HIS A 32 -5.94 8.55 -0.49
CA HIS A 32 -5.02 8.45 -1.63
C HIS A 32 -5.68 7.78 -2.83
N TYR A 33 -6.36 6.63 -2.65
CA TYR A 33 -6.99 5.98 -3.80
C TYR A 33 -8.29 6.66 -4.23
N GLU A 34 -9.08 7.28 -3.33
CA GLU A 34 -10.31 8.01 -3.70
C GLU A 34 -10.02 9.23 -4.59
N GLN A 35 -8.95 9.98 -4.28
CA GLN A 35 -8.48 11.10 -5.10
C GLN A 35 -8.12 10.68 -6.53
N ASN A 36 -7.53 9.49 -6.66
CA ASN A 36 -7.18 8.91 -7.95
C ASN A 36 -8.39 8.24 -8.64
N TYR A 37 -9.30 7.66 -7.87
CA TYR A 37 -10.46 6.91 -8.38
C TYR A 37 -11.41 7.80 -9.18
N SER A 38 -11.69 9.02 -8.72
CA SER A 38 -12.53 9.97 -9.48
C SER A 38 -11.93 10.29 -10.85
N THR A 39 -10.61 10.42 -10.92
CA THR A 39 -9.87 10.67 -12.17
C THR A 39 -9.85 9.41 -13.04
N LEU A 40 -9.70 8.22 -12.46
CA LEU A 40 -9.71 6.96 -13.19
C LEU A 40 -11.08 6.66 -13.80
N MET A 41 -12.18 6.88 -13.08
CA MET A 41 -13.54 6.66 -13.60
C MET A 41 -13.93 7.62 -14.73
N GLN A 42 -13.29 8.80 -14.82
CA GLN A 42 -13.50 9.72 -15.95
C GLN A 42 -12.72 9.29 -17.20
N ASN A 43 -11.61 8.57 -17.04
CA ASN A 43 -10.69 8.24 -18.12
C ASN A 43 -10.82 6.78 -18.62
N TYR A 44 -11.41 5.89 -17.81
CA TYR A 44 -11.47 4.46 -18.10
C TYR A 44 -12.87 3.88 -17.85
N PRO A 45 -13.32 2.90 -18.65
CA PRO A 45 -14.54 2.18 -18.37
C PRO A 45 -14.41 1.36 -17.07
N PRO A 46 -15.53 1.03 -16.38
CA PRO A 46 -15.52 0.49 -15.02
C PRO A 46 -14.68 -0.79 -14.83
N ASP A 47 -14.66 -1.65 -15.85
CA ASP A 47 -13.89 -2.90 -15.91
C ASP A 47 -12.37 -2.69 -15.97
N GLN A 48 -11.92 -1.55 -16.51
CA GLN A 48 -10.51 -1.15 -16.50
C GLN A 48 -10.16 -0.34 -15.25
N ALA A 49 -11.10 0.45 -14.73
CA ALA A 49 -10.92 1.24 -13.51
C ALA A 49 -10.50 0.37 -12.30
N GLU A 50 -10.97 -0.88 -12.22
CA GLU A 50 -10.58 -1.82 -11.15
C GLU A 50 -9.12 -2.27 -11.24
N LYS A 51 -8.56 -2.44 -12.44
CA LYS A 51 -7.12 -2.74 -12.59
C LYS A 51 -6.26 -1.54 -12.23
N HIS A 52 -6.71 -0.34 -12.61
CA HIS A 52 -6.01 0.89 -12.29
C HIS A 52 -6.07 1.22 -10.79
N ILE A 53 -7.18 0.93 -10.11
CA ILE A 53 -7.26 1.17 -8.67
C ILE A 53 -6.33 0.24 -7.88
N LEU A 54 -6.16 -1.02 -8.31
CA LEU A 54 -5.18 -1.92 -7.70
C LEU A 54 -3.75 -1.36 -7.82
N ALA A 55 -3.40 -0.81 -8.98
CA ALA A 55 -2.09 -0.18 -9.19
C ALA A 55 -1.91 1.05 -8.28
N THR A 56 -2.92 1.90 -8.14
CA THR A 56 -2.90 3.04 -7.22
C THR A 56 -2.74 2.62 -5.76
N LYS A 57 -3.45 1.56 -5.34
CA LYS A 57 -3.36 1.02 -3.97
C LYS A 57 -1.96 0.50 -3.66
N LYS A 58 -1.37 -0.23 -4.60
CA LYS A 58 0.03 -0.68 -4.53
C LYS A 58 0.99 0.49 -4.43
N HIS A 59 0.75 1.53 -5.23
CA HIS A 59 1.61 2.70 -5.26
C HIS A 59 1.69 3.43 -3.91
N TYR A 60 0.56 3.60 -3.21
CA TYR A 60 0.56 4.18 -1.86
C TYR A 60 1.48 3.43 -0.88
N ILE A 61 1.42 2.09 -0.90
CA ILE A 61 2.26 1.23 -0.04
C ILE A 61 3.73 1.41 -0.42
N GLU A 62 4.04 1.36 -1.71
CA GLU A 62 5.40 1.52 -2.23
C GLU A 62 5.99 2.90 -1.92
N GLU A 63 5.20 3.98 -2.03
CA GLU A 63 5.62 5.33 -1.65
C GLU A 63 5.93 5.41 -0.16
N THR A 64 5.06 4.85 0.68
CA THR A 64 5.27 4.83 2.14
C THR A 64 6.55 4.08 2.49
N LEU A 65 6.78 2.93 1.88
CA LEU A 65 8.00 2.14 2.03
C LEU A 65 9.24 2.89 1.53
N ALA A 66 9.17 3.52 0.36
CA ALA A 66 10.28 4.29 -0.20
C ALA A 66 10.63 5.50 0.68
N HIS A 67 9.65 6.14 1.31
CA HIS A 67 9.88 7.22 2.27
C HIS A 67 10.59 6.73 3.54
N GLN A 68 10.29 5.52 4.02
CA GLN A 68 10.83 4.99 5.26
C GLN A 68 12.19 4.29 5.08
N PHE A 69 12.39 3.54 4.01
CA PHE A 69 13.60 2.73 3.77
C PHE A 69 14.51 3.27 2.64
N GLY A 70 14.05 4.28 1.91
CA GLY A 70 14.70 4.76 0.69
C GLY A 70 14.36 3.91 -0.53
N SER A 71 14.37 4.53 -1.71
CA SER A 71 13.95 3.93 -2.98
C SER A 71 14.86 2.81 -3.53
N HIS A 72 16.04 2.60 -2.93
CA HIS A 72 17.06 1.66 -3.43
C HIS A 72 17.24 0.42 -2.55
N THR A 73 16.46 0.31 -1.47
CA THR A 73 16.51 -0.84 -0.57
C THR A 73 15.58 -1.92 -1.12
N ALA A 74 16.11 -3.13 -1.36
CA ALA A 74 15.28 -4.26 -1.74
C ALA A 74 14.50 -4.75 -0.52
N LEU A 75 13.17 -4.64 -0.59
CA LEU A 75 12.25 -4.98 0.50
C LEU A 75 11.49 -6.26 0.18
N GLU A 76 11.30 -7.11 1.17
CA GLU A 76 10.39 -8.26 1.15
C GLU A 76 9.15 -7.91 1.99
N TYR A 77 7.97 -7.92 1.38
CA TYR A 77 6.69 -7.64 2.06
C TYR A 77 5.53 -8.24 1.26
N ASP A 78 4.43 -8.56 1.95
CA ASP A 78 3.20 -9.04 1.31
C ASP A 78 2.25 -7.88 1.00
N VAL A 79 2.37 -7.36 -0.23
CA VAL A 79 1.52 -6.26 -0.69
C VAL A 79 0.04 -6.66 -0.78
N ALA A 80 -0.27 -7.94 -1.03
CA ALA A 80 -1.65 -8.40 -1.13
C ALA A 80 -2.29 -8.41 0.26
N GLU A 81 -1.60 -8.93 1.28
CA GLU A 81 -2.04 -8.89 2.67
C GLU A 81 -2.25 -7.46 3.18
N MET A 82 -1.32 -6.56 2.87
CA MET A 82 -1.42 -5.14 3.22
C MET A 82 -2.68 -4.50 2.61
N ILE A 83 -2.89 -4.70 1.30
CA ILE A 83 -4.06 -4.19 0.58
C ILE A 83 -5.34 -4.78 1.18
N ASP A 84 -5.40 -6.10 1.37
CA ASP A 84 -6.60 -6.78 1.88
C ASP A 84 -6.98 -6.31 3.28
N THR A 85 -5.99 -6.08 4.14
CA THR A 85 -6.20 -5.58 5.50
C THR A 85 -6.75 -4.16 5.49
N LEU A 86 -6.15 -3.27 4.68
CA LEU A 86 -6.60 -1.88 4.55
C LEU A 86 -8.00 -1.80 3.91
N ASP A 87 -8.24 -2.59 2.86
CA ASP A 87 -9.55 -2.67 2.19
C ASP A 87 -10.64 -3.17 3.13
N ARG A 88 -10.34 -4.17 3.97
CA ARG A 88 -11.31 -4.72 4.93
C ARG A 88 -11.72 -3.69 5.97
N ASP A 89 -10.80 -2.87 6.47
CA ASP A 89 -11.12 -1.79 7.41
C ASP A 89 -12.02 -0.72 6.73
N ILE A 90 -11.70 -0.36 5.49
CA ILE A 90 -12.40 0.73 4.77
C ILE A 90 -13.79 0.32 4.31
N LYS A 91 -13.95 -0.90 3.79
CA LYS A 91 -15.24 -1.44 3.34
C LYS A 91 -16.15 -1.80 4.52
N GLY A 92 -15.60 -1.78 5.74
CA GLY A 92 -16.21 -2.36 6.93
C GLY A 92 -16.06 -3.87 6.89
N ALA A 93 -15.62 -4.45 8.00
CA ALA A 93 -15.80 -5.88 8.23
C ALA A 93 -17.30 -6.18 8.07
N LEU A 94 -17.65 -6.92 7.02
CA LEU A 94 -19.00 -7.45 6.81
C LEU A 94 -19.43 -8.30 8.02
#